data_AF-A0A661ZE48-F1
#
_entry.id   AF-A0A661ZE48-F1
#
_cell.length_a   1.000
_cell.length_b   1.000
_cell.length_c   1.000
_cell.angle_alpha   90.00
_cell.angle_beta   90.00
_cell.angle_gamma   90.00
#
_symmetry.space_group_name_H-M   'P 1'
#
loop_
_entity.id
_entity.type
_entity.pdbx_description
1 polymer ?
#
loop_
_entity_poly.entity_id
_entity_poly.type
_entity_poly.pdbx_seq_one_letter_code
_entity_poly.pdbx_strand_id
1 'polypeptide(L)' 'MKNQTNTLATVIDRFLPVLNTKTKLPAHTLRSLDAIQKCRTPYMGGHIEACNSCGEIREAYNSCRNRHCPQCGSI' A
#
# COMPACT_ATOMS: atom_id res chain seq x y z
N MET A 1 -17.07 0.16 -13.39
CA MET A 1 -17.60 0.14 -12.00
C MET A 1 -16.41 0.23 -11.06
N LYS A 2 -16.26 1.32 -10.30
CA LYS A 2 -15.17 1.43 -9.31
C LYS A 2 -15.59 0.62 -8.09
N ASN A 3 -15.10 -0.62 -7.97
CA ASN A 3 -15.23 -1.37 -6.72
C ASN A 3 -14.59 -0.55 -5.61
N GLN A 4 -15.39 -0.18 -4.61
CA GLN A 4 -14.95 0.62 -3.49
C GLN A 4 -14.19 -0.30 -2.52
N THR A 5 -12.92 -0.56 -2.82
CA THR A 5 -12.02 -1.34 -1.96
C THR A 5 -11.50 -0.47 -0.83
N ASN A 6 -11.90 -0.79 0.41
CA ASN A 6 -11.37 -0.16 1.62
C ASN A 6 -9.93 -0.61 1.87
N THR A 7 -8.98 -0.09 1.09
CA THR A 7 -7.55 -0.39 1.24
C THR A 7 -6.87 0.55 2.25
N LEU A 8 -5.71 0.15 2.77
CA LEU A 8 -4.86 1.03 3.58
C LEU A 8 -4.46 2.30 2.82
N ALA A 9 -4.18 2.19 1.52
CA ALA A 9 -3.87 3.35 0.68
C ALA A 9 -5.02 4.36 0.67
N THR A 10 -6.26 3.89 0.53
CA THR A 10 -7.46 4.73 0.55
C THR A 10 -7.68 5.39 1.92
N VAL A 11 -7.40 4.67 3.01
CA VAL A 11 -7.48 5.22 4.38
C VAL A 11 -6.44 6.32 4.58
N ILE A 12 -5.19 6.08 4.19
CA ILE A 12 -4.11 7.07 4.33
C ILE A 12 -4.42 8.31 3.50
N ASP A 13 -4.79 8.14 2.24
CA ASP A 13 -5.15 9.25 1.34
C ASP A 13 -6.26 10.14 1.91
N ARG A 14 -7.31 9.51 2.45
CA ARG A 14 -8.47 10.23 2.98
C ARG A 14 -8.20 10.97 4.28
N PHE A 15 -7.42 10.40 5.19
CA PHE A 15 -7.33 10.90 6.57
C PHE A 15 -6.00 11.56 6.93
N LEU A 16 -4.90 11.25 6.22
CA LEU A 16 -3.58 11.82 6.53
C LEU A 16 -3.54 13.35 6.47
N PRO A 17 -4.15 14.05 5.48
CA PRO A 17 -4.07 15.50 5.41
C PRO A 17 -4.65 16.17 6.66
N VAL A 18 -5.83 15.74 7.11
CA VAL A 18 -6.51 16.27 8.30
C VAL A 18 -5.77 15.91 9.58
N LEU A 19 -5.21 14.71 9.66
CA LEU A 19 -4.41 14.31 10.83
C LEU A 19 -3.14 15.16 10.94
N ASN A 20 -2.42 15.34 9.84
CA ASN A 20 -1.13 16.04 9.84
C ASN A 20 -1.27 17.53 10.13
N THR A 21 -2.39 18.17 9.76
CA THR A 21 -2.65 19.57 10.12
C THR A 21 -2.96 19.74 11.61
N LYS A 22 -3.60 18.74 12.25
CA LYS A 22 -3.93 18.78 13.67
C LYS A 22 -2.75 18.46 14.59
N THR A 23 -1.94 17.47 14.23
CA THR A 23 -0.94 16.91 15.17
C THR A 23 0.50 17.02 14.69
N LYS A 24 0.76 17.60 13.51
CA LYS A 24 2.06 17.69 12.83
C LYS A 24 2.93 16.44 13.06
N LEU A 25 2.70 15.41 12.26
CA LEU A 25 3.32 14.11 12.47
C LEU A 25 4.85 14.18 12.28
N PRO A 26 5.62 13.40 13.04
CA PRO A 26 7.06 13.28 12.84
C PRO A 26 7.39 12.77 11.44
N ALA A 27 8.52 13.23 10.89
CA ALA A 27 8.94 12.87 9.53
C ALA A 27 9.07 11.35 9.30
N HIS A 28 9.47 10.57 10.31
CA HIS A 28 9.55 9.12 10.20
C HIS A 28 8.17 8.45 10.05
N THR A 29 7.14 9.02 10.68
CA THR A 29 5.75 8.55 10.56
C THR A 29 5.25 8.86 9.16
N LEU A 30 5.47 10.09 8.66
CA LEU A 30 5.10 10.48 7.30
C LEU A 30 5.74 9.59 6.23
N ARG A 31 7.04 9.29 6.36
CA ARG A 31 7.72 8.34 5.44
C ARG A 31 7.13 6.93 5.49
N SER A 32 6.70 6.48 6.66
CA SER A 32 6.07 5.16 6.80
C SER A 32 4.70 5.13 6.16
N LEU A 33 3.89 6.18 6.36
CA LEU A 33 2.58 6.31 5.73
C LEU A 33 2.68 6.44 4.20
N ASP A 34 3.65 7.18 3.68
CA ASP A 34 3.90 7.26 2.22
C ASP A 34 4.26 5.88 1.63
N ALA A 35 5.16 5.14 2.30
CA ALA A 35 5.52 3.80 1.87
C ALA A 35 4.31 2.84 1.88
N ILE A 36 3.49 2.88 2.95
CA ILE A 36 2.28 2.05 3.07
C ILE A 36 1.25 2.44 2.02
N GLN A 37 1.05 3.74 1.75
CA GLN A 37 0.11 4.23 0.74
C GLN A 37 0.44 3.72 -0.67
N LYS A 38 1.72 3.59 -1.00
CA LYS A 38 2.19 3.11 -2.31
C LYS A 38 2.33 1.59 -2.38
N CYS A 39 2.21 0.88 -1.27
CA CYS A 39 2.43 -0.56 -1.20
C CYS A 39 1.43 -1.34 -2.06
N ARG A 40 1.93 -2.29 -2.87
CA ARG A 40 1.12 -3.12 -3.77
C ARG A 40 0.27 -2.29 -4.74
N THR A 41 0.81 -1.17 -5.22
CA THR A 41 0.21 -0.34 -6.28
C THR A 41 1.14 -0.29 -7.50
N PRO A 42 0.66 0.16 -8.68
CA PRO A 42 1.51 0.33 -9.87
C PRO A 42 2.76 1.17 -9.64
N TYR A 43 2.73 2.10 -8.67
CA TYR A 43 3.89 2.94 -8.31
C TYR A 43 5.14 2.11 -7.95
N MET A 44 4.97 0.94 -7.33
CA MET A 44 6.08 0.07 -6.92
C MET A 44 6.62 -0.80 -8.07
N GLY A 45 6.05 -0.69 -9.27
CA GLY A 45 6.24 -1.66 -10.33
C GLY A 45 5.65 -3.03 -9.96
N GLY A 46 5.71 -3.96 -10.90
CA GLY A 46 5.15 -5.28 -10.72
C GLY A 46 5.59 -6.26 -11.78
N HIS A 47 5.03 -7.45 -11.70
CA HIS A 47 5.26 -8.55 -12.63
C HIS A 47 3.97 -9.35 -12.79
N ILE A 48 3.91 -10.12 -13.87
CA ILE A 48 2.83 -11.06 -14.11
C ILE A 48 3.20 -12.39 -13.43
N GLU A 49 2.28 -12.92 -12.65
CA GLU A 49 2.38 -14.25 -12.05
C GLU A 49 1.39 -15.18 -12.73
N ALA A 50 1.82 -16.40 -13.02
CA ALA A 50 0.97 -17.48 -13.48
C ALA A 50 0.95 -18.60 -12.43
N CYS A 51 -0.24 -19.08 -12.09
CA CYS A 51 -0.38 -20.26 -11.23
C CYS A 51 0.06 -21.50 -12.01
N ASN A 52 1.06 -22.22 -11.50
CA ASN A 52 1.54 -23.45 -12.14
C ASN A 52 0.52 -24.60 -12.14
N SER A 53 -0.55 -24.51 -11.33
CA SER A 53 -1.55 -25.57 -11.19
C SER A 53 -2.82 -25.32 -12.01
N CYS A 54 -3.31 -24.08 -12.08
CA CYS A 54 -4.55 -23.75 -12.80
C CYS A 54 -4.36 -22.79 -13.98
N GLY A 55 -3.15 -22.25 -14.20
CA GLY A 55 -2.88 -21.32 -15.28
C GLY A 55 -3.43 -19.90 -15.07
N GLU A 56 -4.06 -19.61 -13.93
CA GLU A 56 -4.56 -18.27 -13.60
C GLU A 56 -3.42 -17.25 -13.68
N ILE A 57 -3.64 -16.17 -14.43
CA ILE A 57 -2.68 -15.10 -14.63
C ILE A 57 -3.14 -13.88 -13.83
N ARG A 58 -2.26 -13.35 -12.97
CA ARG A 58 -2.53 -12.13 -12.23
C ARG A 58 -1.39 -11.14 -12.35
N GLU A 59 -1.74 -9.86 -12.34
CA GLU A 59 -0.77 -8.78 -12.14
C GLU A 59 -0.47 -8.66 -10.64
N ALA A 60 0.82 -8.73 -10.29
CA ALA A 60 1.29 -8.61 -8.92
C ALA A 60 2.22 -7.40 -8.79
N TYR A 61 1.90 -6.49 -7.86
CA TYR A 61 2.73 -5.33 -7.57
C TYR A 61 3.72 -5.60 -6.45
N ASN A 62 4.90 -4.96 -6.51
CA ASN A 62 5.94 -5.10 -5.50
C ASN A 62 5.52 -4.51 -4.15
N SER A 63 6.08 -5.06 -3.07
CA SER A 63 5.89 -4.57 -1.71
C SER A 63 6.69 -3.29 -1.47
N CYS A 64 6.21 -2.38 -0.59
CA CYS A 64 6.97 -1.20 -0.18
C CYS A 64 8.20 -1.48 0.71
N ARG A 65 8.37 -2.74 1.18
CA ARG A 65 9.46 -3.19 2.06
C ARG A 65 9.59 -2.44 3.40
N ASN A 66 8.59 -1.66 3.78
CA ASN A 66 8.56 -1.04 5.11
C ASN A 66 8.13 -2.08 6.16
N ARG A 67 8.94 -2.25 7.22
CA ARG A 67 8.70 -3.21 8.31
C ARG A 67 7.38 -3.00 9.07
N HIS A 68 6.83 -1.79 9.02
CA HIS A 68 5.57 -1.43 9.69
C HIS A 68 4.35 -1.60 8.77
N CYS A 69 4.53 -2.05 7.52
CA CYS A 69 3.43 -2.20 6.58
C CYS A 69 2.70 -3.54 6.80
N PRO A 70 1.39 -3.53 7.11
CA PRO A 70 0.59 -4.75 7.31
C PRO A 70 0.59 -5.68 6.10
N GLN A 71 0.66 -5.10 4.90
CA GLN A 71 0.65 -5.84 3.63
C GLN A 71 2.00 -6.48 3.28
N CYS A 72 3.09 -6.09 3.95
CA CYS A 72 4.44 -6.61 3.68
C CYS A 72 4.84 -7.76 4.62
N GLY A 73 4.01 -8.12 5.61
CA GLY A 73 4.36 -9.08 6.65
C GLY A 73 4.88 -8.40 7.92
N SER A 74 4.04 -7.56 8.54
CA SER A 74 4.25 -7.15 9.92
C SER A 74 4.24 -8.38 10.82
N ILE A 75 5.25 -8.52 11.69
CA ILE A 75 5.16 -9.38 12.89
C ILE A 75 4.17 -8.74 13.85
#